data_AF-B3SDC2-F1
#
_entry.id   AF-B3SDC2-F1
#
_cell.length_a   1.000
_cell.length_b   1.000
_cell.length_c   1.000
_cell.angle_alpha   90.00
_cell.angle_beta   90.00
_cell.angle_gamma   90.00
#
_symmetry.space_group_name_H-M   'P 1'
#
loop_
_entity.id
_entity.type
_entity.pdbx_description
1 polymer ?
#
loop_
_entity_poly.entity_id
_entity_poly.type
_entity_poly.pdbx_seq_one_letter_code
_entity_poly.pdbx_strand_id
1 'polypeptide(L)'
;YTCSYYACGRTFASLSHLKYHIRTHTGEKPYNCESENCGKKFSSSGHLLHHKSIHTGERPFQCQIQGCVQSYVWPAHLKYHQLSHIDDRQFQCPSNGCEKKFYVSQRLAVHLRSHTGEKPFLCTVNGCSKSFTTAGNLKNHIRTHTGERPYSCDHDDCNKRFTELSSLKKHKLTHTGEKPYSCDICGKRFSQSSSRNCHRRRH
;
A
#
# COMPACT_ATOMS: atom_id res chain seq x y z
N TYR A 1 -12.26 -31.64 -6.13
CA TYR A 1 -13.57 -31.07 -5.77
C TYR A 1 -13.89 -29.87 -6.67
N THR A 2 -14.98 -29.90 -7.43
CA THR A 2 -15.30 -28.86 -8.44
C THR A 2 -16.38 -27.92 -7.93
N CYS A 3 -16.27 -26.63 -8.27
CA CYS A 3 -17.30 -25.64 -7.97
C CYS A 3 -18.55 -25.89 -8.80
N SER A 4 -19.71 -25.94 -8.12
CA SER A 4 -21.02 -26.17 -8.74
C SER A 4 -21.67 -24.92 -9.35
N TYR A 5 -21.07 -23.73 -9.17
CA TYR A 5 -21.62 -22.48 -9.73
C TYR A 5 -21.39 -22.42 -11.24
N TYR A 6 -22.46 -22.07 -11.97
CA TYR A 6 -22.43 -21.94 -13.42
C TYR A 6 -21.35 -20.95 -13.86
N ALA A 7 -20.58 -21.31 -14.89
CA ALA A 7 -19.41 -20.57 -15.40
C ALA A 7 -18.18 -20.44 -14.45
N CYS A 8 -18.18 -21.05 -13.25
CA CYS A 8 -17.01 -20.96 -12.38
C CYS A 8 -15.89 -21.93 -12.79
N GLY A 9 -16.23 -23.21 -13.03
CA GLY A 9 -15.30 -24.24 -13.53
C GLY A 9 -14.09 -24.56 -12.64
N ARG A 10 -13.96 -23.95 -11.45
CA ARG A 10 -12.77 -24.10 -10.60
C ARG A 10 -12.75 -25.44 -9.89
N THR A 11 -11.58 -26.05 -9.87
CA THR A 11 -11.30 -27.29 -9.16
C THR A 11 -10.36 -27.04 -7.98
N PHE A 12 -10.56 -27.77 -6.90
CA PHE A 12 -9.82 -27.65 -5.65
C PHE A 12 -9.34 -29.01 -5.17
N ALA A 13 -8.13 -29.00 -4.60
CA ALA A 13 -7.49 -30.18 -4.04
C ALA A 13 -8.17 -30.71 -2.76
N SER A 14 -8.94 -29.88 -2.04
CA SER A 14 -9.66 -30.30 -0.83
C SER A 14 -11.07 -29.72 -0.75
N LEU A 15 -11.95 -30.43 -0.03
CA LEU A 15 -13.32 -29.98 0.21
C LEU A 15 -13.36 -28.68 1.02
N SER A 16 -12.46 -28.50 1.97
CA SER A 16 -12.36 -27.27 2.76
C SER A 16 -12.04 -26.05 1.90
N HIS A 17 -11.14 -26.19 0.91
CA HIS A 17 -10.86 -25.12 -0.06
C HIS A 17 -12.04 -24.86 -0.99
N LEU A 18 -12.75 -25.89 -1.44
CA LEU A 18 -13.98 -25.71 -2.21
C LEU A 18 -15.06 -24.98 -1.40
N LYS A 19 -15.30 -25.37 -0.14
CA LYS A 19 -16.27 -24.71 0.75
C LYS A 19 -15.91 -23.24 0.97
N TYR A 20 -14.65 -22.94 1.21
CA TYR A 20 -14.17 -21.56 1.31
C TYR A 20 -14.39 -20.77 0.02
N HIS A 21 -14.11 -21.38 -1.14
CA HIS A 21 -14.34 -20.76 -2.43
C HIS A 21 -15.82 -20.49 -2.71
N ILE A 22 -16.73 -21.40 -2.35
CA ILE A 22 -18.18 -21.19 -2.54
C ILE A 22 -18.66 -19.91 -1.85
N ARG A 23 -18.06 -19.53 -0.72
CA ARG A 23 -18.35 -18.26 -0.03
C ARG A 23 -18.08 -17.01 -0.87
N THR A 24 -17.24 -17.10 -1.90
CA THR A 24 -17.02 -15.97 -2.83
C THR A 24 -18.21 -15.75 -3.76
N HIS A 25 -19.03 -16.78 -4.00
CA HIS A 25 -20.27 -16.66 -4.78
C HIS A 25 -21.45 -16.25 -3.90
N THR A 26 -21.58 -16.85 -2.71
CA THR A 26 -22.70 -16.57 -1.79
C THR A 26 -22.53 -15.26 -1.02
N GLY A 27 -21.31 -14.71 -0.96
CA GLY A 27 -20.98 -13.57 -0.12
C GLY A 27 -20.95 -13.87 1.38
N GLU A 28 -21.08 -15.14 1.76
CA GLU A 28 -21.14 -15.58 3.15
C GLU A 28 -19.84 -15.25 3.91
N LYS A 29 -19.99 -14.58 5.06
CA LYS A 29 -18.88 -14.19 5.94
C LYS A 29 -19.15 -14.65 7.37
N PRO A 30 -18.88 -15.94 7.67
CA PRO A 30 -19.26 -16.53 8.96
C PRO A 30 -18.48 -15.99 10.16
N TYR A 31 -17.30 -15.42 9.93
CA TYR A 31 -16.38 -15.06 11.01
C TYR A 31 -16.48 -13.57 11.32
N ASN A 32 -17.01 -13.23 12.48
CA ASN A 32 -17.25 -11.84 12.90
C ASN A 32 -16.14 -11.34 13.82
N CYS A 33 -15.77 -10.07 13.68
CA CYS A 33 -14.92 -9.40 14.64
C CYS A 33 -15.76 -8.91 15.82
N GLU A 34 -15.42 -9.41 17.01
CA GLU A 34 -16.09 -9.09 18.28
C GLU A 34 -15.53 -7.82 18.95
N SER A 35 -14.54 -7.17 18.34
CA SER A 35 -13.98 -5.93 18.90
C SER A 35 -14.99 -4.80 18.79
N GLU A 36 -15.11 -4.03 19.88
CA GLU A 36 -16.00 -2.87 20.02
C GLU A 36 -15.91 -1.95 18.81
N ASN A 37 -17.07 -1.53 18.28
CA ASN A 37 -17.22 -0.65 17.12
C ASN A 37 -16.55 -1.13 15.81
N CYS A 38 -16.17 -2.41 15.68
CA CYS A 38 -15.55 -2.90 14.45
C CYS A 38 -16.57 -3.35 13.39
N GLY A 39 -17.53 -4.22 13.76
CA GLY A 39 -18.59 -4.73 12.88
C GLY A 39 -18.12 -5.53 11.65
N LYS A 40 -16.82 -5.81 11.49
CA LYS A 40 -16.27 -6.47 10.29
C LYS A 40 -16.50 -7.98 10.30
N LYS A 41 -16.85 -8.51 9.13
CA LYS A 41 -17.08 -9.94 8.90
C LYS A 41 -16.12 -10.49 7.84
N PHE A 42 -15.73 -11.76 7.97
CA PHE A 42 -14.74 -12.44 7.14
C PHE A 42 -15.24 -13.81 6.68
N SER A 43 -14.79 -14.22 5.50
CA SER A 43 -15.10 -15.54 4.90
C SER A 43 -14.19 -16.66 5.41
N SER A 44 -13.10 -16.33 6.12
CA SER A 44 -12.13 -17.27 6.68
C SER A 44 -11.74 -16.89 8.11
N SER A 45 -11.56 -17.89 8.98
CA SER A 45 -11.09 -17.73 10.35
C SER A 45 -9.66 -17.16 10.40
N GLY A 46 -8.79 -17.56 9.48
CA GLY A 46 -7.43 -17.02 9.39
C GLY A 46 -7.41 -15.53 9.07
N HIS A 47 -8.32 -15.07 8.20
CA HIS A 47 -8.48 -13.63 7.93
C HIS A 47 -9.04 -12.86 9.13
N LEU A 48 -9.96 -13.45 9.90
CA LEU A 48 -10.46 -12.84 11.14
C LEU A 48 -9.36 -12.75 12.20
N LEU A 49 -8.67 -13.86 12.49
CA LEU A 49 -7.57 -13.90 13.45
C LEU A 49 -6.51 -12.84 13.12
N HIS A 50 -6.17 -12.75 11.84
CA HIS A 50 -5.28 -11.73 11.36
C HIS A 50 -5.85 -10.31 11.54
N HIS A 51 -7.11 -10.09 11.20
CA HIS A 51 -7.75 -8.79 11.37
C HIS A 51 -7.69 -8.30 12.82
N LYS A 52 -7.79 -9.20 13.80
CA LYS A 52 -7.69 -8.85 15.23
C LYS A 52 -6.36 -8.15 15.58
N SER A 53 -5.28 -8.40 14.85
CA SER A 53 -3.99 -7.69 15.02
C SER A 53 -4.08 -6.18 14.81
N ILE A 54 -5.08 -5.69 14.08
CA ILE A 54 -5.29 -4.25 13.88
C ILE A 54 -5.74 -3.59 15.18
N HIS A 55 -6.48 -4.33 16.01
CA HIS A 55 -6.97 -3.85 17.30
C HIS A 55 -5.89 -3.97 18.39
N THR A 56 -5.12 -5.06 18.37
CA THR A 56 -4.04 -5.29 19.35
C THR A 56 -2.74 -4.56 18.99
N GLY A 57 -2.57 -4.16 17.73
CA GLY A 57 -1.32 -3.62 17.20
C GLY A 57 -0.20 -4.65 17.05
N GLU A 58 -0.47 -5.93 17.34
CA GLU A 58 0.53 -6.98 17.36
C GLU A 58 1.12 -7.24 15.97
N ARG A 59 2.45 -7.32 15.93
CA ARG A 59 3.22 -7.66 14.73
C ARG A 59 4.17 -8.79 15.06
N PRO A 60 3.67 -10.05 15.10
CA PRO A 60 4.43 -11.19 15.61
C PRO A 60 5.69 -11.51 14.81
N PHE A 61 5.73 -11.13 13.53
CA PHE A 61 6.81 -11.47 12.62
C PHE A 61 7.83 -10.35 12.56
N GLN A 62 8.83 -10.40 13.44
CA GLN A 62 9.91 -9.42 13.52
C GLN A 62 11.08 -9.77 12.59
N CYS A 63 11.67 -8.74 11.97
CA CYS A 63 12.92 -8.88 11.23
C CYS A 63 14.07 -9.11 12.21
N GLN A 64 14.82 -10.19 11.99
CA GLN A 64 15.97 -10.56 12.84
C GLN A 64 17.30 -9.97 12.36
N ILE A 65 17.27 -9.09 11.34
CA ILE A 65 18.48 -8.48 10.77
C ILE A 65 18.90 -7.31 11.65
N GLN A 66 20.19 -7.25 12.00
CA GLN A 66 20.74 -6.24 12.89
C GLN A 66 20.49 -4.83 12.36
N GLY A 67 20.00 -3.94 13.24
CA GLY A 67 19.64 -2.56 12.89
C GLY A 67 18.26 -2.42 12.21
N CYS A 68 17.55 -3.52 11.94
CA CYS A 68 16.20 -3.49 11.40
C CYS A 68 15.14 -3.66 12.50
N VAL A 69 14.32 -2.63 12.71
CA VAL A 69 13.21 -2.65 13.69
C VAL A 69 11.85 -3.01 13.06
N GLN A 70 11.84 -3.51 11.83
CA GLN A 70 10.59 -3.78 11.11
C GLN A 70 9.92 -5.06 11.58
N SER A 71 8.61 -4.96 11.82
CA SER A 71 7.76 -6.08 12.20
C SER A 71 6.48 -6.10 11.36
N TYR A 72 5.99 -7.31 11.11
CA TYR A 72 4.88 -7.57 10.21
C TYR A 72 3.85 -8.46 10.87
N VAL A 73 2.63 -8.34 10.36
CA VAL A 73 1.52 -9.17 10.78
C VAL A 73 1.40 -10.44 9.92
N TRP A 74 1.98 -10.46 8.71
CA TRP A 74 2.07 -11.68 7.87
C TRP A 74 3.52 -12.16 7.74
N PRO A 75 3.78 -13.48 7.81
CA PRO A 75 5.11 -14.03 7.55
C PRO A 75 5.53 -13.79 6.09
N ALA A 76 4.59 -13.83 5.15
CA ALA A 76 4.85 -13.50 3.75
C ALA A 76 5.37 -12.05 3.59
N HIS A 77 4.83 -11.09 4.35
CA HIS A 77 5.30 -9.71 4.30
C HIS A 77 6.70 -9.56 4.91
N LEU A 78 6.99 -10.27 6.01
CA LEU A 78 8.35 -10.34 6.53
C LEU A 78 9.32 -10.92 5.49
N LYS A 79 8.95 -12.00 4.80
CA LYS A 79 9.76 -12.59 3.73
C LYS A 79 10.03 -11.59 2.60
N TYR A 80 9.01 -10.85 2.15
CA TYR A 80 9.20 -9.81 1.13
C TYR A 80 10.06 -8.65 1.62
N HIS A 81 9.94 -8.28 2.89
CA HIS A 81 10.80 -7.27 3.48
C HIS A 81 12.25 -7.74 3.60
N GLN A 82 12.49 -9.02 3.92
CA GLN A 82 13.84 -9.57 3.99
C GLN A 82 14.60 -9.42 2.68
N LEU A 83 13.90 -9.48 1.54
CA LEU A 83 14.49 -9.21 0.22
C LEU A 83 15.02 -7.78 0.08
N SER A 84 14.57 -6.80 0.87
CA SER A 84 15.14 -5.44 0.81
C SER A 84 16.50 -5.32 1.49
N HIS A 85 16.91 -6.30 2.30
CA HIS A 85 18.24 -6.33 2.91
C HIS A 85 19.28 -7.05 2.05
N ILE A 86 18.83 -7.76 1.03
CA ILE A 86 19.68 -8.44 0.06
C ILE A 86 19.73 -7.50 -1.15
N ASP A 87 20.91 -7.19 -1.70
CA ASP A 87 20.99 -6.37 -2.93
C ASP A 87 20.64 -7.16 -4.21
N ASP A 88 20.23 -8.42 -4.04
CA ASP A 88 19.80 -9.31 -5.11
C ASP A 88 18.37 -8.96 -5.57
N ARG A 89 18.30 -8.01 -6.50
CA ARG A 89 17.06 -7.64 -7.19
C ARG A 89 16.81 -8.58 -8.37
N GLN A 90 16.21 -9.72 -8.08
CA GLN A 90 15.98 -10.80 -9.03
C GLN A 90 15.10 -10.43 -10.23
N PHE A 91 14.21 -9.44 -10.09
CA PHE A 91 13.27 -9.07 -11.15
C PHE A 91 13.77 -7.85 -11.92
N GLN A 92 14.53 -8.09 -12.99
CA GLN A 92 14.99 -7.04 -13.89
C GLN A 92 13.93 -6.62 -14.90
N CYS A 93 13.87 -5.32 -15.21
CA CYS A 93 13.04 -4.82 -16.29
C CYS A 93 13.56 -5.30 -17.65
N PRO A 94 12.74 -5.98 -18.47
CA PRO A 94 13.13 -6.44 -19.80
C PRO A 94 13.13 -5.32 -20.86
N SER A 95 12.67 -4.11 -20.55
CA SER A 95 12.57 -3.02 -21.52
C SER A 95 13.96 -2.41 -21.83
N ASN A 96 14.29 -2.29 -23.12
CA ASN A 96 15.53 -1.69 -23.58
C ASN A 96 15.70 -0.26 -23.03
N GLY A 97 16.91 0.05 -22.53
CA GLY A 97 17.22 1.34 -21.90
C GLY A 97 16.68 1.49 -20.47
N CYS A 98 16.10 0.44 -19.86
CA CYS A 98 15.65 0.47 -18.48
C CYS A 98 16.46 -0.46 -17.57
N GLU A 99 17.34 0.10 -16.75
CA GLU A 99 18.18 -0.65 -15.82
C GLU A 99 17.50 -0.95 -14.46
N LYS A 100 16.18 -0.73 -14.36
CA LYS A 100 15.47 -0.89 -13.09
C LYS A 100 15.31 -2.36 -12.72
N LYS A 101 15.71 -2.68 -11.49
CA LYS A 101 15.52 -4.01 -10.89
C LYS A 101 14.63 -3.93 -9.64
N PHE A 102 13.88 -5.01 -9.38
CA PHE A 102 12.90 -5.12 -8.31
C PHE A 102 13.10 -6.40 -7.51
N TYR A 103 12.69 -6.35 -6.24
CA TYR A 103 12.72 -7.50 -5.34
C TYR A 103 11.48 -8.40 -5.46
N VAL A 104 10.40 -7.91 -6.10
CA VAL A 104 9.12 -8.62 -6.20
C VAL A 104 8.53 -8.45 -7.60
N SER A 105 8.07 -9.56 -8.20
CA SER A 105 7.46 -9.60 -9.54
C SER A 105 6.28 -8.65 -9.71
N GLN A 106 5.42 -8.51 -8.70
CA GLN A 106 4.28 -7.57 -8.74
C GLN A 106 4.75 -6.11 -8.92
N ARG A 107 5.89 -5.72 -8.32
CA ARG A 107 6.45 -4.38 -8.48
C ARG A 107 6.99 -4.17 -9.89
N LEU A 108 7.64 -5.19 -10.46
CA LEU A 108 8.04 -5.17 -11.86
C LEU A 108 6.81 -5.05 -12.78
N ALA A 109 5.76 -5.83 -12.57
CA ALA A 109 4.54 -5.77 -13.39
C ALA A 109 3.88 -4.38 -13.38
N VAL A 110 3.82 -3.72 -12.22
CA VAL A 110 3.34 -2.33 -12.13
C VAL A 110 4.30 -1.36 -12.80
N HIS A 111 5.62 -1.59 -12.70
CA HIS A 111 6.61 -0.77 -13.38
C HIS A 111 6.52 -0.87 -14.91
N LEU A 112 6.28 -2.06 -15.46
CA LEU A 112 6.14 -2.25 -16.90
C LEU A 112 5.05 -1.35 -17.52
N ARG A 113 4.01 -1.03 -16.75
CA ARG A 113 2.96 -0.08 -17.16
C ARG A 113 3.47 1.33 -17.42
N SER A 114 4.62 1.71 -16.86
CA SER A 114 5.25 2.99 -17.17
C SER A 114 5.90 3.03 -18.55
N HIS A 115 6.23 1.86 -19.12
CA HIS A 115 6.76 1.75 -20.47
C HIS A 115 5.63 1.60 -21.49
N THR A 116 4.63 0.78 -21.18
CA THR A 116 3.50 0.53 -22.09
C THR A 116 2.44 1.64 -22.06
N GLY A 117 2.45 2.50 -21.04
CA GLY A 117 1.42 3.51 -20.82
C GLY A 117 0.09 2.94 -20.33
N GLU A 118 0.01 1.63 -20.06
CA GLU A 118 -1.22 0.95 -19.64
C GLU A 118 -1.74 1.51 -18.31
N LYS A 119 -3.00 1.93 -18.30
CA LYS A 119 -3.67 2.48 -17.12
C LYS A 119 -5.01 1.77 -16.87
N PRO A 120 -4.99 0.56 -16.29
CA PRO A 120 -6.18 -0.29 -16.16
C PRO A 120 -7.27 0.29 -15.27
N PHE A 121 -6.91 1.23 -14.39
CA PHE A 121 -7.81 1.75 -13.37
C PHE A 121 -8.41 3.07 -13.82
N LEU A 122 -9.62 2.99 -14.39
CA LEU A 122 -10.37 4.13 -14.90
C LEU A 122 -11.14 4.82 -13.76
N CYS A 123 -11.21 6.15 -13.82
CA CYS A 123 -12.15 6.90 -12.98
C CYS A 123 -13.58 6.65 -13.45
N THR A 124 -14.45 6.28 -12.52
CA THR A 124 -15.87 6.01 -12.80
C THR A 124 -16.77 7.21 -12.53
N VAL A 125 -16.19 8.35 -12.13
CA VAL A 125 -16.96 9.58 -11.87
C VAL A 125 -17.33 10.24 -13.20
N ASN A 126 -18.61 10.53 -13.39
CA ASN A 126 -19.13 11.16 -14.61
C ASN A 126 -18.40 12.48 -14.91
N GLY A 127 -18.00 12.67 -16.17
CA GLY A 127 -17.22 13.83 -16.60
C GLY A 127 -15.72 13.74 -16.31
N CYS A 128 -15.22 12.64 -15.75
CA CYS A 128 -13.79 12.43 -15.51
C CYS A 128 -13.20 11.30 -16.37
N SER A 129 -12.34 11.65 -17.32
CA SER A 129 -11.65 10.68 -18.19
C SER A 129 -10.27 10.25 -17.69
N LYS A 130 -9.97 10.45 -16.39
CA LYS A 130 -8.65 10.14 -15.84
C LYS A 130 -8.48 8.63 -15.59
N SER A 131 -7.29 8.12 -15.89
CA SER A 131 -6.92 6.72 -15.69
C SER A 131 -5.60 6.59 -14.94
N PHE A 132 -5.40 5.47 -14.24
CA PHE A 132 -4.28 5.24 -13.33
C PHE A 132 -3.65 3.86 -13.52
N THR A 133 -2.36 3.77 -13.23
CA THR A 133 -1.57 2.54 -13.29
C THR A 133 -1.82 1.61 -12.10
N THR A 134 -2.33 2.14 -10.98
CA THR A 134 -2.61 1.38 -9.75
C THR A 134 -3.96 1.75 -9.13
N ALA A 135 -4.61 0.78 -8.48
CA ALA A 135 -5.87 0.99 -7.77
C ALA A 135 -5.75 2.01 -6.61
N GLY A 136 -4.59 2.05 -5.93
CA GLY A 136 -4.34 3.00 -4.86
C GLY A 136 -4.33 4.45 -5.36
N ASN A 137 -3.73 4.69 -6.52
CA ASN A 137 -3.73 6.02 -7.15
C ASN A 137 -5.14 6.42 -7.60
N LEU A 138 -5.91 5.50 -8.18
CA LEU A 138 -7.32 5.75 -8.50
C LEU A 138 -8.13 6.09 -7.24
N LYS A 139 -7.96 5.34 -6.14
CA LYS A 139 -8.67 5.61 -4.88
C LYS A 139 -8.34 7.00 -4.33
N ASN A 140 -7.05 7.39 -4.33
CA ASN A 140 -6.66 8.73 -3.91
C ASN A 140 -7.23 9.81 -4.83
N HIS A 141 -7.29 9.55 -6.14
CA HIS A 141 -7.91 10.47 -7.08
C HIS A 141 -9.42 10.61 -6.84
N ILE A 142 -10.16 9.53 -6.57
CA ILE A 142 -11.60 9.61 -6.30
C ILE A 142 -11.89 10.57 -5.13
N ARG A 143 -11.00 10.65 -4.12
CA ARG A 143 -11.12 11.62 -3.02
C ARG A 143 -11.13 13.08 -3.48
N THR A 144 -10.59 13.41 -4.66
CA THR A 144 -10.65 14.77 -5.20
C THR A 144 -12.03 15.13 -5.71
N HIS A 145 -12.84 14.12 -6.11
CA HIS A 145 -14.22 14.31 -6.52
C HIS A 145 -15.16 14.35 -5.33
N THR A 146 -14.95 13.46 -4.35
CA THR A 146 -15.81 13.40 -3.15
C THR A 146 -15.49 14.45 -2.10
N GLY A 147 -14.31 15.09 -2.19
CA GLY A 147 -13.82 16.01 -1.17
C GLY A 147 -13.36 15.33 0.12
N GLU A 148 -13.34 13.99 0.17
CA GLU A 148 -12.96 13.23 1.37
C GLU A 148 -11.51 13.52 1.76
N ARG A 149 -11.31 14.00 3.01
CA ARG A 149 -9.99 14.25 3.60
C ARG A 149 -9.83 13.46 4.89
N PRO A 150 -9.44 12.17 4.79
CA PRO A 150 -9.37 11.27 5.94
C PRO A 150 -8.30 11.66 6.96
N TYR A 151 -7.27 12.39 6.53
CA TYR A 151 -6.08 12.64 7.33
C TYR A 151 -6.11 14.05 7.89
N SER A 152 -6.42 14.22 9.17
CA SER A 152 -6.37 15.50 9.88
C SER A 152 -5.01 15.72 10.53
N CYS A 153 -4.61 17.00 10.64
CA CYS A 153 -3.57 17.39 11.58
C CYS A 153 -4.10 17.25 13.01
N ASP A 154 -3.23 16.81 13.89
CA ASP A 154 -3.44 16.61 15.33
C ASP A 154 -2.85 17.76 16.16
N HIS A 155 -2.46 18.86 15.51
CA HIS A 155 -1.93 20.03 16.18
C HIS A 155 -3.09 20.95 16.53
N ASP A 156 -3.20 21.37 17.79
CA ASP A 156 -4.39 22.03 18.34
C ASP A 156 -4.76 23.32 17.58
N ASP A 157 -3.77 24.14 17.23
CA ASP A 157 -4.00 25.35 16.41
C ASP A 157 -4.12 25.09 14.90
N CYS A 158 -4.25 23.83 14.46
CA CYS A 158 -4.24 23.46 13.05
C CYS A 158 -5.37 22.52 12.63
N ASN A 159 -6.42 23.09 12.05
CA ASN A 159 -7.56 22.34 11.50
C ASN A 159 -7.36 21.82 10.06
N LYS A 160 -6.10 21.68 9.59
CA LYS A 160 -5.85 21.27 8.19
C LYS A 160 -6.08 19.77 8.00
N ARG A 161 -6.79 19.44 6.91
CA ARG A 161 -7.08 18.06 6.49
C ARG A 161 -6.53 17.77 5.10
N PHE A 162 -6.11 16.53 4.88
CA PHE A 162 -5.42 16.06 3.68
C PHE A 162 -6.08 14.81 3.11
N THR A 163 -5.97 14.66 1.79
CA THR A 163 -6.43 13.48 1.04
C THR A 163 -5.43 12.31 1.11
N GLU A 164 -4.16 12.60 1.44
CA GLU A 164 -3.06 11.64 1.53
C GLU A 164 -2.25 11.79 2.82
N LEU A 165 -1.82 10.66 3.38
CA LEU A 165 -0.97 10.60 4.57
C LEU A 165 0.43 11.22 4.34
N SER A 166 0.98 11.06 3.13
CA SER A 166 2.26 11.66 2.71
C SER A 166 2.21 13.19 2.83
N SER A 167 1.09 13.79 2.45
CA SER A 167 0.85 15.23 2.53
C SER A 167 0.71 15.69 3.99
N LEU A 168 0.00 14.94 4.82
CA LEU A 168 -0.06 15.20 6.26
C LEU A 168 1.33 15.14 6.91
N LYS A 169 2.15 14.11 6.60
CA LYS A 169 3.51 13.98 7.14
C LYS A 169 4.38 15.19 6.77
N LYS A 170 4.35 15.62 5.51
CA LYS A 170 5.08 16.82 5.07
C LYS A 170 4.57 18.08 5.76
N HIS A 171 3.27 18.18 5.99
CA HIS A 171 2.69 19.29 6.72
C HIS A 171 3.12 19.31 8.18
N LYS A 172 3.18 18.17 8.88
CA LYS A 172 3.63 18.13 10.28
C LYS A 172 5.02 18.73 10.48
N LEU A 173 5.92 18.62 9.49
CA LEU A 173 7.24 19.26 9.52
C LEU A 173 7.18 20.80 9.57
N THR A 174 6.05 21.42 9.18
CA THR A 174 5.89 22.87 9.29
C THR A 174 5.62 23.33 10.72
N HIS A 175 5.06 22.45 11.55
CA HIS A 175 4.81 22.73 12.97
C HIS A 175 6.07 22.49 13.79
N THR A 176 6.78 21.39 13.54
CA THR A 176 8.01 21.06 14.27
C THR A 176 9.22 21.87 13.82
N GLY A 177 9.15 22.51 12.65
CA GLY A 177 10.28 23.22 12.04
C GLY A 177 11.40 22.28 11.57
N GLU A 178 11.20 20.96 11.65
CA GLU A 178 12.20 19.98 11.25
C GLU A 178 12.56 20.10 9.77
N LYS A 179 13.86 20.08 9.49
CA LYS A 179 14.42 20.16 8.14
C LYS A 179 15.32 18.96 7.88
N PRO A 180 14.76 17.79 7.53
CA PRO A 180 15.53 16.55 7.42
C PRO A 180 16.57 16.55 6.30
N TYR A 181 16.40 17.40 5.29
CA TYR A 181 17.21 17.36 4.07
C TYR A 181 18.27 18.45 4.08
N SER A 182 19.55 18.10 4.20
CA SER A 182 20.67 19.03 4.03
C SER A 182 21.16 19.09 2.58
N CYS A 183 21.65 20.26 2.18
CA CYS A 183 22.49 20.41 0.99
C CYS A 183 23.90 19.95 1.32
N ASP A 184 24.44 19.09 0.48
CA ASP A 184 25.79 18.53 0.49
C ASP A 184 26.86 19.58 0.17
N ILE A 185 26.52 20.63 -0.58
CA ILE A 185 27.46 21.69 -1.00
C ILE A 185 27.60 22.76 0.08
N CYS A 186 26.49 23.27 0.62
CA CYS A 186 26.49 24.44 1.52
C CYS A 186 25.89 24.18 2.91
N GLY A 187 25.49 22.94 3.23
CA GLY A 187 24.91 22.57 4.52
C GLY A 187 23.47 23.05 4.76
N LYS A 188 22.90 23.90 3.89
CA LYS A 188 21.56 24.48 4.07
C LYS A 188 20.48 23.40 4.16
N ARG A 189 19.61 23.49 5.17
CA ARG A 189 18.58 22.49 5.47
C ARG A 189 17.20 22.87 4.92
N PHE A 190 16.43 21.87 4.51
CA PHE A 190 15.11 21.98 3.92
C PHE A 190 14.14 20.94 4.52
N SER A 191 12.85 21.30 4.59
CA SER A 191 11.78 20.39 5.02
C SER A 191 11.35 19.41 3.92
N GLN A 192 11.71 19.68 2.66
CA GLN A 192 11.37 18.83 1.51
C GLN A 192 12.59 18.57 0.63
N SER A 193 12.71 17.34 0.13
CA SER A 193 13.78 16.92 -0.76
C SER A 193 13.75 17.64 -2.11
N SER A 194 12.56 17.97 -2.63
CA SER A 194 12.36 18.73 -3.87
C SER A 194 12.94 20.14 -3.75
N SER A 195 12.66 20.85 -2.65
CA SER A 195 13.22 22.17 -2.36
C SER A 195 14.74 22.11 -2.26
N ARG A 196 15.29 21.10 -1.57
CA ARG A 196 16.74 20.86 -1.51
C ARG A 196 17.33 20.61 -2.90
N ASN A 197 16.69 19.80 -3.74
CA ASN A 197 17.17 19.52 -5.09
C ASN A 197 17.13 20.76 -5.99
N CYS A 198 16.06 21.56 -5.91
CA CYS A 198 15.96 22.83 -6.64
C CYS A 198 17.06 23.81 -6.21
N HIS A 199 17.29 23.93 -4.90
CA HIS A 199 18.41 24.71 -4.38
C HIS A 199 19.77 24.17 -4.85
N ARG A 200 19.98 22.85 -4.79
CA ARG A 200 21.22 22.21 -5.22
C ARG A 200 21.54 22.46 -6.69
N ARG A 201 20.53 22.52 -7.57
CA ARG A 201 20.69 22.84 -8.99
C ARG A 201 21.10 24.30 -9.27
N ARG A 202 21.07 25.16 -8.25
CA ARG A 202 21.42 26.59 -8.35
C ARG A 202 22.81 26.91 -7.81
N HIS A 203 23.52 25.91 -7.29
CA HIS A 203 24.98 25.95 -7.14
C HIS A 203 25.60 25.54 -8.47
#